data_AF-A0A024SG39-F1
#
_entry.id   AF-A0A024SG39-F1
#
_cell.length_a   1.000
_cell.length_b   1.000
_cell.length_c   1.000
_cell.angle_alpha   90.00
_cell.angle_beta   90.00
_cell.angle_gamma   90.00
#
_symmetry.space_group_name_H-M   'P 1'
#
loop_
_entity.id
_entity.type
_entity.pdbx_description
1 polymer ?
#
loop_
_entity_poly.entity_id
_entity_poly.type
_entity_poly.pdbx_seq_one_letter_code
_entity_poly.pdbx_strand_id
1 'polypeptide(L)' 'ALQDDMRWWFTASDHQVQIALLSRLDHQRQQIIIERWEEDSQTRPGATTTRRAAASGAVQ' A
#
# COMPACT_ATOMS: atom_id res chain seq x y z
N ALA A 1 17.08 -6.93 1.15
CA ALA A 1 16.67 -7.18 -0.24
C ALA A 1 15.14 -7.08 -0.34
N LEU A 2 14.37 -8.18 -0.20
CA LEU A 2 12.91 -8.13 -0.38
C LEU A 2 12.17 -7.21 0.62
N GLN A 3 12.59 -7.21 1.89
CA GLN A 3 12.00 -6.32 2.90
C GLN A 3 12.23 -4.83 2.57
N ASP A 4 13.39 -4.51 2.01
CA ASP A 4 13.72 -3.14 1.59
C ASP A 4 12.89 -2.74 0.36
N ASP A 5 12.70 -3.67 -0.59
CA ASP A 5 11.85 -3.46 -1.78
C ASP A 5 10.38 -3.24 -1.39
N MET A 6 9.88 -3.97 -0.39
CA MET A 6 8.50 -3.76 0.10
C MET A 6 8.36 -2.44 0.86
N ARG A 7 9.37 -2.06 1.66
CA ARG A 7 9.42 -0.77 2.35
C ARG A 7 9.53 0.41 1.37
N TRP A 8 10.18 0.20 0.23
CA TRP A 8 10.29 1.22 -0.81
C TRP A 8 8.92 1.69 -1.29
N TRP A 9 7.94 0.80 -1.48
CA TRP A 9 6.58 1.19 -1.92
C TRP A 9 5.90 2.19 -0.98
N PHE A 10 6.12 2.05 0.33
CA PHE A 10 5.57 2.97 1.32
C PHE A 10 6.29 4.33 1.25
N THR A 11 7.62 4.33 1.25
CA THR A 11 8.40 5.57 1.18
C THR A 11 8.25 6.33 -0.14
N ALA A 12 8.23 5.61 -1.28
CA ALA A 12 8.10 6.19 -2.61
C ALA A 12 6.72 6.81 -2.87
N SER A 13 5.70 6.35 -2.15
CA SER A 13 4.35 6.92 -2.20
C SER A 13 4.10 8.01 -1.16
N ASP A 14 5.13 8.48 -0.44
CA ASP A 14 4.97 9.37 0.71
C ASP A 14 3.95 8.82 1.74
N HIS A 15 4.04 7.53 2.01
CA HIS A 15 3.17 6.76 2.91
C HIS A 15 1.67 6.76 2.51
N GLN A 16 1.34 7.12 1.26
CA GLN A 16 -0.05 7.05 0.78
C GLN A 16 -0.51 5.61 0.49
N VAL A 17 0.42 4.72 0.13
CA VAL A 17 0.16 3.28 0.08
C VAL A 17 0.18 2.74 1.50
N GLN A 18 -0.93 2.12 1.92
CA GLN A 18 -1.05 1.51 3.25
C GLN A 18 -0.85 0.00 3.23
N ILE A 19 -1.08 -0.63 2.08
CA ILE A 19 -0.97 -2.07 1.89
C ILE A 19 -0.27 -2.34 0.56
N ALA A 20 0.79 -3.14 0.60
CA ALA A 20 1.44 -3.70 -0.58
C ALA A 20 1.22 -5.22 -0.60
N LEU A 21 0.83 -5.76 -1.76
CA LEU A 21 0.65 -7.20 -1.96
C LEU A 21 1.76 -7.75 -2.84
N LEU A 22 2.50 -8.73 -2.32
CA LEU A 22 3.46 -9.51 -3.10
C LEU A 22 2.85 -10.87 -3.40
N SER A 23 2.71 -11.19 -4.69
CA SER A 23 2.29 -12.51 -5.13
C SER A 23 3.47 -13.25 -5.76
N ARG A 24 3.64 -14.51 -5.37
CA ARG A 24 4.63 -15.42 -5.99
C ARG A 24 4.02 -16.78 -6.24
N LEU A 25 4.43 -17.41 -7.32
CA LEU A 25 4.06 -18.79 -7.65
C LEU A 25 5.15 -19.74 -7.15
N ASP A 26 4.80 -20.65 -6.25
CA ASP A 26 5.60 -21.82 -5.91
C ASP A 26 5.24 -22.96 -6.87
N HIS A 27 6.08 -23.16 -7.88
CA HIS A 27 5.90 -24.21 -8.89
C HIS A 27 6.04 -25.62 -8.33
N GLN A 28 6.82 -25.83 -7.26
CA GLN A 28 7.00 -27.17 -6.69
C GLN A 28 5.74 -27.60 -5.95
N ARG A 29 5.08 -26.64 -5.28
CA ARG A 29 3.85 -26.87 -4.52
C ARG A 29 2.58 -26.58 -5.29
N GLN A 30 2.68 -26.04 -6.50
CA GLN A 30 1.55 -25.57 -7.31
C GLN A 30 0.65 -24.59 -6.54
N GLN A 31 1.27 -23.65 -5.82
CA GLN A 31 0.59 -22.72 -4.93
C GLN A 31 0.95 -21.28 -5.26
N ILE A 32 -0.04 -20.40 -5.22
CA ILE A 32 0.18 -18.96 -5.22
C ILE A 32 0.26 -18.51 -3.75
N ILE A 33 1.39 -17.93 -3.39
CA ILE A 33 1.60 -17.32 -2.09
C ILE A 33 1.34 -15.83 -2.25
N ILE A 34 0.46 -15.29 -1.40
CA ILE A 34 0.18 -13.86 -1.32
C ILE A 34 0.66 -13.38 0.04
N GLU A 35 1.63 -12.47 0.04
CA GLU A 35 2.12 -11.80 1.24
C GLU A 35 1.53 -10.39 1.29
N ARG A 36 0.91 -10.06 2.43
CA ARG A 36 0.36 -8.73 2.70
C ARG A 36 1.34 -7.97 3.59
N TRP A 37 1.82 -6.85 3.08
CA TRP A 37 2.66 -5.91 3.79
C TRP A 37 1.83 -4.69 4.16
N GLU A 38 1.86 -4.31 5.42
CA GLU A 38 1.15 -3.15 5.94
C GLU A 38 2.17 -2.11 6.37
N GLU A 39 1.88 -0.85 6.09
CA GLU A 39 2.67 0.24 6.65
C GLU A 39 2.39 0.31 8.15
N ASP A 40 3.45 0.25 8.97
CA ASP A 40 3.36 0.43 10.42
C ASP A 40 3.12 1.91 10.74
N SER A 41 1.96 2.42 10.34
CA SER A 41 1.50 3.72 10.78
C SER A 41 1.09 3.55 12.24
N GLN A 42 2.01 3.79 13.17
CA GLN A 42 1.64 4.18 14.52
C GLN A 42 0.69 5.36 14.37
N THR A 43 -0.60 5.09 14.51
CA THR A 43 -1.66 6.07 14.47
C THR A 43 -1.37 7.09 15.56
N ARG A 44 -0.79 8.22 15.18
CA ARG A 44 -0.85 9.41 16.03
C ARG A 44 -2.34 9.69 16.26
N PRO A 45 -2.84 9.68 17.52
CA PRO A 45 -4.23 10.00 17.79
C PRO A 45 -4.45 11.46 17.39
N GLY A 46 -5.09 11.70 16.25
CA GLY A 46 -5.38 13.06 15.79
C GLY A 46 -5.49 13.26 14.27
N ALA A 47 -5.04 12.32 13.43
CA ALA A 47 -5.15 12.50 11.98
C ALA A 47 -6.52 12.03 11.46
N THR A 48 -7.55 12.87 11.65
CA THR A 48 -8.78 12.81 10.87
C THR A 48 -8.42 13.06 9.40
N THR A 49 -8.34 12.00 8.58
CA THR A 49 -8.26 12.16 7.13
C THR A 49 -9.64 12.56 6.61
N THR A 50 -9.88 13.88 6.55
CA THR A 50 -10.98 14.42 5.75
C THR A 50 -10.61 14.21 4.28
N ARG A 51 -11.19 13.18 3.66
CA ARG A 51 -11.22 13.03 2.19
C ARG A 51 -11.95 14.26 1.62
N ARG A 52 -11.20 15.33 1.32
CA ARG A 52 -11.73 16.52 0.68
C ARG A 52 -12.04 16.21 -0.78
N ALA A 53 -13.28 16.54 -1.14
CA ALA A 53 -13.77 16.66 -2.49
C ALA A 53 -12.82 17.44 -3.40
N ALA A 54 -12.41 16.83 -4.51
CA ALA A 54 -11.94 17.50 -5.72
C ALA A 54 -11.88 16.50 -6.88
N ALA A 55 -13.05 16.13 -7.39
CA ALA A 55 -13.24 15.94 -8.82
C ALA A 55 -14.43 16.82 -9.23
N SER A 56 -14.29 18.12 -9.00
CA SER A 56 -15.15 19.13 -9.61
C SER A 56 -14.50 19.54 -10.93
N GLY A 57 -15.19 19.36 -12.05
CA GLY A 57 -14.71 19.91 -13.32
C GLY A 57 -15.43 19.40 -14.57
N ALA A 58 -16.61 19.98 -14.83
CA ALA A 58 -17.07 20.42 -16.15
C ALA A 58 -16.72 19.59 -17.40
N VAL A 59 -17.72 18.94 -18.00
CA VAL A 59 -17.96 19.03 -19.45
C VAL A 59 -19.46 19.18 -19.69
N GLN A 60 -19.79 20.38 -20.19
CA GLN A 60 -20.94 20.86 -20.98
C GLN A 60 -22.28 20.13 -20.90
#